data_AF-A0A3D3DBY5-F1
#
_entry.id   AF-A0A3D3DBY5-F1
#
_cell.length_a   1.000
_cell.length_b   1.000
_cell.length_c   1.000
_cell.angle_alpha   90.00
_cell.angle_beta   90.00
_cell.angle_gamma   90.00
#
_symmetry.space_group_name_H-M   'P 1'
#
loop_
_entity.id
_entity.type
_entity.pdbx_description
1 polymer ?
#
loop_
_entity_poly.entity_id
_entity_poly.type
_entity_poly.pdbx_seq_one_letter_code
_entity_poly.pdbx_strand_id
1 'polypeptide(L)' 'HWDETEKTKSDYQKFAKQMTDEVKAACEGAIKAGAKEIWIKDAHDTGRNIMAAELPQI' A
#
# COMPACT_ATOMS: atom_id res chain seq x y z
N HIS A 1 19.13 9.08 7.06
CA HIS A 1 17.95 9.80 6.56
C HIS A 1 16.91 8.77 6.16
N TRP A 2 15.62 9.11 6.20
CA TRP A 2 14.50 8.21 5.84
C TRP A 2 13.99 8.56 4.45
N ASP A 3 14.91 8.68 3.49
CA ASP A 3 14.60 9.26 2.19
C ASP A 3 13.60 8.39 1.41
N GLU A 4 13.59 7.08 1.65
CA GLU A 4 12.61 6.13 1.12
C GLU A 4 11.17 6.41 1.56
N THR A 5 10.97 7.12 2.68
CA THR A 5 9.65 7.42 3.24
C THR A 5 9.14 8.81 2.86
N GLU A 6 9.99 9.65 2.27
CA GLU A 6 9.72 11.08 2.05
C GLU A 6 9.39 11.37 0.59
N LYS A 7 8.17 11.85 0.30
CA LYS A 7 7.67 12.09 -1.08
C LYS A 7 8.56 12.94 -1.98
N THR A 8 9.38 13.80 -1.39
CA THR A 8 10.25 14.74 -2.10
C THR A 8 11.57 14.11 -2.56
N LYS A 9 11.86 12.88 -2.14
CA LYS A 9 13.11 12.18 -2.40
C LYS A 9 13.00 11.24 -3.59
N SER A 10 14.12 11.00 -4.27
CA SER A 10 14.19 10.19 -5.50
C SER A 10 13.69 8.77 -5.31
N ASP A 11 13.93 8.20 -4.12
CA ASP A 11 13.74 6.79 -3.88
C ASP A 11 12.28 6.47 -3.51
N TYR A 12 11.53 7.46 -3.05
CA TYR A 12 10.16 7.31 -2.54
C TYR A 12 9.24 6.50 -3.46
N GLN A 13 9.28 6.73 -4.78
CA GLN A 13 8.38 6.05 -5.72
C GLN A 13 8.59 4.52 -5.72
N LYS A 14 9.84 4.07 -5.61
CA LYS A 14 10.17 2.64 -5.52
C LYS A 14 9.59 2.01 -4.26
N PHE A 15 9.68 2.71 -3.13
CA PHE A 15 9.22 2.21 -1.85
C PHE A 15 7.71 2.34 -1.66
N ALA A 16 7.06 3.35 -2.24
CA ALA A 16 5.60 3.44 -2.33
C ALA A 16 5.01 2.28 -3.15
N LYS A 17 5.71 1.85 -4.22
CA LYS A 17 5.35 0.64 -4.98
C LYS A 17 5.49 -0.62 -4.14
N GLN A 18 6.60 -0.77 -3.44
CA GLN A 18 6.79 -1.90 -2.52
C GLN A 18 5.71 -1.94 -1.43
N MET A 19 5.41 -0.80 -0.78
CA MET A 19 4.33 -0.67 0.20
C MET A 19 2.97 -1.09 -0.39
N THR A 20 2.67 -0.69 -1.63
CA THR A 20 1.45 -1.10 -2.32
C THR A 20 1.40 -2.62 -2.54
N ASP A 21 2.51 -3.23 -2.98
CA ASP A 21 2.60 -4.67 -3.23
C ASP A 21 2.45 -5.49 -1.93
N GLU A 22 2.99 -5.00 -0.82
CA GLU A 22 2.83 -5.61 0.52
C GLU A 22 1.36 -5.55 0.98
N VAL A 23 0.69 -4.40 0.84
CA VAL A 23 -0.73 -4.25 1.15
C VAL A 23 -1.58 -5.14 0.26
N LYS A 24 -1.26 -5.23 -1.04
CA LYS A 24 -1.93 -6.13 -1.98
C LYS A 24 -1.81 -7.60 -1.54
N ALA A 25 -0.60 -8.05 -1.18
CA ALA A 25 -0.39 -9.42 -0.73
C ALA A 25 -1.20 -9.75 0.55
N ALA A 26 -1.27 -8.79 1.49
CA ALA A 26 -2.11 -8.94 2.69
C ALA A 26 -3.61 -9.03 2.33
N CYS A 27 -4.09 -8.20 1.39
CA CYS A 27 -5.47 -8.25 0.93
C CYS A 27 -5.79 -9.58 0.25
N GLU A 28 -4.91 -10.07 -0.64
CA GLU A 28 -5.08 -11.37 -1.29
C GLU A 28 -5.13 -12.52 -0.27
N GLY A 29 -4.31 -12.46 0.79
CA GLY A 29 -4.36 -13.41 1.90
C GLY A 29 -5.71 -13.38 2.63
N ALA A 30 -6.21 -12.18 2.96
CA ALA A 30 -7.49 -12.00 3.64
C ALA A 30 -8.68 -12.46 2.77
N ILE A 31 -8.67 -12.17 1.47
CA ILE A 31 -9.68 -12.66 0.51
C ILE A 31 -9.67 -14.20 0.48
N LYS A 32 -8.50 -14.83 0.37
CA LYS A 32 -8.37 -16.29 0.40
C LYS A 32 -8.86 -16.90 1.71
N ALA A 33 -8.74 -16.17 2.83
CA ALA A 33 -9.27 -16.56 4.12
C ALA A 33 -10.79 -16.34 4.28
N GLY A 34 -11.46 -15.78 3.26
CA GLY A 34 -12.91 -15.61 3.23
C GLY A 34 -13.43 -14.23 3.66
N ALA A 35 -12.56 -13.22 3.79
CA ALA A 35 -12.98 -11.85 4.03
C ALA A 35 -13.96 -11.36 2.94
N LYS A 36 -15.02 -10.66 3.36
CA LYS A 36 -16.05 -10.10 2.46
C LYS A 36 -15.90 -8.61 2.22
N GLU A 37 -15.10 -7.96 3.05
CA GLU A 37 -14.80 -6.53 2.99
C GLU A 37 -13.44 -6.32 3.62
N ILE A 38 -12.65 -5.39 3.05
CA ILE A 38 -11.34 -5.01 3.57
C ILE A 38 -11.24 -3.49 3.53
N TRP A 39 -11.02 -2.89 4.70
CA TRP A 39 -10.75 -1.45 4.83
C TRP A 39 -9.25 -1.21 4.91
N ILE A 40 -8.75 -0.31 4.07
CA ILE A 40 -7.33 0.03 4.01
C ILE A 40 -7.17 1.50 4.39
N LYS A 41 -6.31 1.76 5.37
CA LYS A 41 -5.92 3.11 5.76
C LYS A 41 -4.43 3.27 5.51
N ASP A 42 -4.09 4.13 4.57
CA ASP A 42 -2.73 4.65 4.46
C ASP A 42 -2.46 5.59 5.64
N ALA A 43 -1.66 5.12 6.60
CA ALA A 43 -1.34 5.85 7.82
C ALA A 43 -0.02 6.64 7.72
N HIS A 44 0.55 6.76 6.52
CA HIS A 44 1.84 7.41 6.31
C HIS A 44 1.67 8.85 5.79
N ASP A 45 2.14 9.83 6.57
CA ASP A 45 2.18 11.24 6.19
C ASP A 45 0.84 11.74 5.60
N THR A 46 0.79 12.08 4.30
CA THR A 46 -0.42 12.60 3.64
C THR A 46 -1.49 11.54 3.37
N GLY A 47 -1.26 10.26 3.66
CA GLY A 47 -2.18 9.15 3.39
C GLY A 47 -2.42 8.88 1.90
N ARG A 48 -1.46 9.23 1.04
CA ARG A 48 -1.57 9.15 -0.43
C ARG A 48 -0.34 8.46 -1.04
N ASN A 49 0.04 7.32 -0.50
CA ASN A 49 1.25 6.56 -0.82
C ASN A 49 0.90 5.20 -1.43
N ILE A 50 -0.22 4.61 -1.02
CA ILE A 50 -0.75 3.39 -1.62
C ILE A 50 -1.45 3.69 -2.96
N MET A 51 -1.07 2.97 -4.01
CA MET A 51 -1.72 3.03 -5.32
C MET A 51 -3.00 2.20 -5.32
N ALA A 52 -4.11 2.83 -4.92
CA ALA A 52 -5.41 2.15 -4.76
C ALA A 52 -5.88 1.38 -6.02
N ALA A 53 -5.50 1.83 -7.21
CA ALA A 53 -5.84 1.16 -8.47
C ALA A 53 -5.15 -0.21 -8.68
N GLU A 54 -4.07 -0.50 -7.94
CA GLU A 54 -3.35 -1.79 -8.05
C GLU A 54 -3.88 -2.87 -7.07
N LEU A 55 -4.74 -2.47 -6.14
CA LEU A 55 -5.28 -3.33 -5.10
C LEU A 55 -6.39 -4.25 -5.65
N PRO A 56 -6.55 -5.46 -5.09
CA PRO A 56 -7.55 -6.41 -5.54
C PRO A 56 -8.97 -5.92 -5.22
N GLN A 57 -9.92 -6.25 -6.08
CA GLN A 57 -11.35 -6.03 -5.87
C GLN A 57 -12.00 -7.32 -5.35
N ILE A 58 -12.93 -7.20 -4.40
CA ILE A 58 -13.69 -8.31 -3.79
C ILE A 58 -15.09 -8.35 -4.40
#